data_AF-R6UBB8-F1
#
_entry.id   AF-R6UBB8-F1
#
_cell.length_a   1.000
_cell.length_b   1.000
_cell.length_c   1.000
_cell.angle_alpha   90.00
_cell.angle_beta   90.00
_cell.angle_gamma   90.00
#
_symmetry.space_group_name_H-M   'P 1'
#
loop_
_entity.id
_entity.type
_entity.pdbx_description
1 polymer ?
#
loop_
_entity_poly.entity_id
_entity_poly.type
_entity_poly.pdbx_seq_one_letter_code
_entity_poly.pdbx_strand_id
1 'polypeptide(L)' 'MKYSVKVKEISYGVVEVEAASAEEAEEKAESVYYDGNVMWGNSEVDCTAEPVKERKRDEAR' A
#
# COMPACT_ATOMS: atom_id res chain seq x y z
N MET A 1 24.73 -12.59 -0.78
CA MET A 1 24.09 -12.00 -1.99
C MET A 1 23.00 -11.04 -1.53
N LYS A 2 22.77 -9.93 -2.24
CA LYS A 2 21.73 -8.94 -1.91
C LYS A 2 20.71 -8.85 -3.06
N TYR A 3 19.44 -8.68 -2.72
CA TYR A 3 18.34 -8.55 -3.67
C TYR A 3 17.56 -7.27 -3.37
N SER A 4 17.08 -6.61 -4.42
CA SER A 4 16.07 -5.58 -4.30
C SER A 4 14.74 -6.22 -4.60
N VAL A 5 13.78 -6.09 -3.69
CA VAL A 5 12.43 -6.62 -3.88
C VAL A 5 11.49 -5.43 -4.05
N LYS A 6 10.74 -5.44 -5.16
CA LYS A 6 9.60 -4.53 -5.35
C LYS A 6 8.39 -5.24 -4.77
N VAL A 7 7.73 -4.59 -3.82
CA VAL A 7 6.50 -5.09 -3.18
C VAL A 7 5.38 -4.11 -3.52
N LYS A 8 4.28 -4.63 -4.04
CA LYS A 8 3.05 -3.87 -4.27
C LYS A 8 1.90 -4.61 -3.58
N GLU A 9 1.12 -3.88 -2.80
CA GLU A 9 -0.10 -4.37 -2.18
C GLU A 9 -1.28 -3.52 -2.63
N ILE A 10 -2.38 -4.16 -2.99
CA ILE A 10 -3.69 -3.53 -3.19
C ILE A 10 -4.64 -4.14 -2.17
N SER A 11 -5.09 -3.32 -1.22
CA SER A 11 -6.01 -3.75 -0.18
C SER A 11 -7.41 -3.23 -0.47
N TYR A 12 -8.40 -4.10 -0.32
CA TYR A 12 -9.82 -3.75 -0.44
C TYR A 12 -10.45 -3.74 0.95
N GLY A 13 -11.12 -2.65 1.29
CA GLY A 13 -11.79 -2.47 2.58
C GLY A 13 -13.21 -1.94 2.38
N VAL A 14 -14.08 -2.22 3.34
CA VAL A 14 -15.45 -1.72 3.36
C VAL A 14 -15.71 -1.07 4.72
N VAL A 15 -16.41 0.05 4.69
CA VAL A 15 -16.90 0.76 5.88
C VAL A 15 -18.37 1.11 5.70
N GLU A 16 -19.12 0.99 6.79
CA GLU A 16 -20.51 1.42 6.85
C GLU A 16 -20.59 2.67 7.73
N VAL A 17 -21.17 3.75 7.19
CA VAL A 17 -21.30 5.03 7.88
C VAL A 17 -22.72 5.56 7.74
N GLU A 18 -23.23 6.22 8.78
CA GLU A 18 -24.49 6.95 8.69
C GLU A 18 -24.24 8.36 8.12
N ALA A 19 -24.93 8.70 7.04
CA ALA A 19 -24.80 10.00 6.36
C ALA A 19 -26.12 10.40 5.69
N ALA A 20 -26.34 11.71 5.52
CA ALA A 20 -27.52 12.26 4.86
C ALA A 20 -27.34 12.39 3.33
N SER A 21 -26.11 12.24 2.82
CA SER A 21 -25.77 12.25 1.40
C SER A 21 -24.60 11.32 1.07
N ALA A 22 -24.40 11.04 -0.22
CA ALA A 22 -23.25 10.26 -0.69
C ALA A 22 -21.92 10.98 -0.43
N GLU A 23 -21.88 12.30 -0.65
CA GLU A 23 -20.69 13.13 -0.40
C GLU A 23 -20.28 13.10 1.08
N GLU A 24 -21.25 13.24 2.00
CA GLU A 24 -21.00 13.14 3.43
C GLU A 24 -20.55 11.71 3.83
N ALA A 25 -21.08 10.68 3.17
CA ALA A 25 -20.64 9.30 3.40
C ALA A 25 -19.17 9.09 2.98
N GLU A 26 -18.74 9.67 1.87
CA GLU A 26 -17.36 9.61 1.38
C GLU A 26 -16.38 10.32 2.34
N GLU A 27 -16.70 11.54 2.79
CA GLU A 27 -15.88 12.27 3.77
C GLU A 27 -15.72 11.52 5.11
N LYS A 28 -16.83 10.92 5.58
CA LYS A 28 -16.81 10.09 6.80
C LYS A 28 -16.02 8.81 6.61
N ALA A 29 -16.15 8.15 5.46
CA ALA A 29 -15.38 6.96 5.14
C ALA A 29 -13.87 7.24 5.10
N GLU A 30 -13.47 8.39 4.54
CA GLU A 30 -12.07 8.82 4.51
C GLU A 30 -11.52 9.03 5.93
N SER A 31 -12.30 9.64 6.83
CA SER A 31 -11.92 9.79 8.24
C SER A 31 -11.74 8.43 8.93
N VAL A 32 -12.67 7.49 8.73
CA VAL A 32 -12.60 6.12 9.28
C VAL A 32 -11.36 5.37 8.77
N TYR A 33 -10.95 5.59 7.51
CA TYR A 33 -9.71 5.05 6.96
C TYR A 33 -8.47 5.57 7.68
N TYR A 34 -8.35 6.89 7.87
CA TYR A 34 -7.20 7.46 8.57
C TYR A 34 -7.15 7.12 10.06
N ASP A 35 -8.31 6.89 10.68
CA ASP A 35 -8.41 6.41 12.05
C ASP A 35 -8.08 4.92 12.21
N GLY A 36 -7.86 4.20 11.10
CA GLY A 36 -7.53 2.77 11.10
C GLY A 36 -8.71 1.85 11.40
N ASN A 37 -9.94 2.35 11.25
CA ASN A 37 -11.18 1.64 11.59
C ASN A 37 -11.84 0.98 10.37
N VAL A 38 -11.10 0.76 9.29
CA VAL A 38 -11.56 0.03 8.11
C VAL A 38 -11.40 -1.47 8.34
N MET A 39 -12.46 -2.23 8.10
CA MET A 39 -12.35 -3.68 7.98
C MET A 39 -11.75 -4.04 6.63
N TRP A 40 -10.46 -4.40 6.65
CA TRP A 40 -9.73 -4.86 5.48
C TRP A 40 -10.09 -6.31 5.15
N GLY A 41 -10.42 -6.56 3.89
CA GLY A 41 -10.60 -7.89 3.33
C GLY A 41 -9.27 -8.50 2.87
N ASN A 42 -9.34 -9.45 1.94
CA ASN A 42 -8.15 -10.00 1.32
C ASN A 42 -7.41 -8.93 0.48
N SER A 43 -6.11 -8.77 0.71
CA SER A 43 -5.24 -7.96 -0.15
C SER A 43 -4.70 -8.78 -1.31
N GLU A 44 -4.52 -8.15 -2.47
CA GLU A 44 -3.70 -8.69 -3.56
C GLU A 44 -2.25 -8.24 -3.38
N VAL A 45 -1.32 -9.20 -3.32
CA VAL A 45 0.10 -8.94 -3.09
C VAL A 45 0.94 -9.48 -4.25
N ASP A 46 1.74 -8.61 -4.87
CA ASP A 46 2.75 -8.97 -5.87
C ASP A 46 4.15 -8.64 -5.38
N CYS A 47 5.05 -9.62 -5.45
CA CYS A 47 6.43 -9.51 -5.01
C CYS A 47 7.37 -9.96 -6.13
N THR A 48 8.18 -9.03 -6.62
CA THR A 48 9.19 -9.32 -7.65
C THR A 48 10.58 -9.02 -7.13
N ALA A 49 11.46 -10.04 -7.11
CA ALA A 49 12.84 -9.91 -6.67
C ALA A 49 13.80 -9.76 -7.86
N GLU A 50 14.72 -8.81 -7.77
CA GLU A 50 15.81 -8.62 -8.72
C GLU A 50 17.17 -8.67 -8.00
N PRO A 51 18.19 -9.37 -8.55
CA PRO A 51 19.52 -9.40 -7.96
C PRO A 51 20.17 -8.01 -8.01
N VAL A 52 20.78 -7.58 -6.91
CA VAL A 52 21.49 -6.30 -6.87
C VAL A 52 22.78 -6.44 -7.67
N LYS A 53 22.89 -5.73 -8.80
CA LYS A 53 24.18 -5.56 -9.49
C LYS A 53 25.10 -4.77 -8.59
N GLU A 54 26.17 -5.41 -8.09
CA GLU A 54 27.25 -4.69 -7.40
C GLU A 54 27.83 -3.67 -8.37
N ARG A 55 27.64 -2.37 -8.07
CA ARG A 55 28.42 -1.34 -8.74
C ARG A 55 29.85 -1.53 -8.27
N LYS A 56 30.77 -1.94 -9.15
CA LYS A 56 32.20 -1.83 -8.86
C LYS A 56 32.49 -0.37 -8.58
N ARG A 57 32.61 -0.03 -7.29
CA ARG A 57 33.24 1.20 -6.84
C ARG A 57 34.72 0.90 -6.94
N ASP A 58 35.33 1.28 -8.05
CA ASP A 58 36.76 1.64 -8.16
C ASP A 58 37.11 1.81 -9.64
N GLU A 59 36.96 3.03 -10.15
CA GLU A 59 37.91 3.65 -11.10
C GLU A 59 37.83 5.18 -10.90
N ALA A 60 38.38 5.64 -9.78
CA ALA A 60 38.74 7.05 -9.60
C ALA A 60 40.01 7.12 -8.73
N ARG A 61 41.14 6.70 -9.31
CA ARG A 61 42.46 7.19 -8.94
C ARG A 61 43.45 7.01 -10.08
#